data_AF-A0A1X1EVI5-F1
#
_entry.id   AF-A0A1X1EVI5-F1
#
_cell.length_a   1.000
_cell.length_b   1.000
_cell.length_c   1.000
_cell.angle_alpha   90.00
_cell.angle_beta   90.00
_cell.angle_gamma   90.00
#
_symmetry.space_group_name_H-M   'P 1'
#
loop_
_entity.id
_entity.type
_entity.pdbx_description
1 polymer ?
#
loop_
_entity_poly.entity_id
_entity_poly.type
_entity_poly.pdbx_seq_one_letter_code
_entity_poly.pdbx_strand_id
1 'polypeptide(L)'
;MIKINNELLKDNAFVNHYLKTIGSKIAKKFPGKNNYLVLPLNKLFTVQRLIMSEELIDWILCNPFSRYTFKDASAARFLNEYQAIKTFLLHGEEYYDFLKKMKYYKGDIDQNDGPDAENQYLYAVRRKLINDFSSVIKLSIPEGAISDESIYFNFYSQIDAEFAAINKVIGQVFRYSYISEELRFTILEKINVTVCPYCNRQWIDKYKNRKRTGKNVSIAQLDHIYSQSKFPLYAATLANFVPSCAHCNMIIKNDHMFPFNYPYDGKSNKDKIFTYKVNKIEDFYGKSDVTIDLVQSHGELQQHDYFNLKSIYNNHATLVAELLDKKKLRTDSYKQHLETIFLRAWSDQELDLLLFNTTGSEEELTSKPLTKLTHDIIDL
;
A
#
# COMPACT_ATOMS: atom_id res chain seq x y z
N MET A 1 3.43 6.30 -2.28
CA MET A 1 3.89 5.37 -1.22
C MET A 1 5.21 4.78 -1.67
N ILE A 2 6.16 4.66 -0.75
CA ILE A 2 7.44 4.03 -1.01
C ILE A 2 7.24 2.52 -1.18
N LYS A 3 7.72 2.00 -2.30
CA LYS A 3 7.80 0.57 -2.59
C LYS A 3 8.85 -0.05 -1.67
N ILE A 4 8.53 -1.22 -1.15
CA ILE A 4 9.38 -1.94 -0.20
C ILE A 4 9.73 -3.32 -0.77
N ASN A 5 10.94 -3.77 -0.49
CA ASN A 5 11.38 -5.08 -0.92
C ASN A 5 10.70 -6.16 -0.08
N ASN A 6 10.33 -7.26 -0.73
CA ASN A 6 9.68 -8.39 -0.09
C ASN A 6 10.69 -9.46 0.35
N GLU A 7 11.77 -9.05 1.03
CA GLU A 7 12.81 -9.96 1.54
C GLU A 7 12.24 -10.95 2.57
N LEU A 8 11.20 -10.54 3.30
CA LEU A 8 10.45 -11.40 4.22
C LEU A 8 10.03 -12.73 3.58
N LEU A 9 9.49 -12.69 2.36
CA LEU A 9 9.03 -13.88 1.66
C LEU A 9 10.16 -14.73 1.08
N LYS A 10 11.38 -14.22 1.00
CA LYS A 10 12.57 -14.95 0.52
C LYS A 10 13.26 -15.73 1.64
N ASP A 11 12.96 -15.43 2.90
CA ASP A 11 13.49 -16.17 4.06
C ASP A 11 12.72 -17.48 4.26
N ASN A 12 13.15 -18.54 3.56
CA ASN A 12 12.53 -19.87 3.64
C ASN A 12 12.44 -20.41 5.07
N ALA A 13 13.44 -20.15 5.93
CA ALA A 13 13.44 -20.66 7.29
C ALA A 13 12.35 -19.98 8.12
N PHE A 14 12.24 -18.66 8.03
CA PHE A 14 11.18 -17.91 8.69
C PHE A 14 9.80 -18.25 8.12
N VAL A 15 9.63 -18.28 6.80
CA VAL A 15 8.35 -18.58 6.15
C VAL A 15 7.86 -19.96 6.55
N ASN A 16 8.70 -21.00 6.48
CA ASN A 16 8.31 -22.36 6.90
C ASN A 16 7.90 -22.41 8.39
N HIS A 17 8.62 -21.69 9.26
CA HIS A 17 8.26 -21.59 10.66
C HIS A 17 6.91 -20.87 10.86
N TYR A 18 6.68 -19.77 10.14
CA TYR A 18 5.44 -19.01 10.17
C TYR A 18 4.25 -19.86 9.73
N LEU A 19 4.37 -20.53 8.57
CA LEU A 19 3.35 -21.41 8.01
C LEU A 19 3.00 -22.55 8.97
N LYS A 20 4.00 -23.23 9.54
CA LYS A 20 3.75 -24.27 10.55
C LYS A 20 3.04 -23.71 11.79
N THR A 21 3.43 -22.53 12.25
CA THR A 21 2.90 -21.92 13.48
C THR A 21 1.46 -21.43 13.32
N ILE A 22 1.15 -20.78 12.19
CA ILE A 22 -0.16 -20.19 11.93
C ILE A 22 -1.09 -21.20 11.26
N GLY A 23 -0.59 -21.97 10.29
CA GLY A 23 -1.30 -23.05 9.62
C GLY A 23 -1.81 -24.11 10.61
N SER A 24 -1.01 -24.50 11.61
CA SER A 24 -1.47 -25.44 12.66
C SER A 24 -2.59 -24.85 13.55
N LYS A 25 -2.64 -23.53 13.75
CA LYS A 25 -3.75 -22.87 14.46
C LYS A 25 -5.02 -22.84 13.60
N ILE A 26 -4.87 -22.64 12.29
CA ILE A 26 -5.96 -22.67 11.31
C ILE A 26 -6.53 -24.08 11.19
N ALA A 27 -5.68 -25.10 11.02
CA ALA A 27 -6.10 -26.50 10.86
C ALA A 27 -6.89 -27.06 12.07
N LYS A 28 -6.72 -26.47 13.25
CA LYS A 28 -7.50 -26.82 14.46
C LYS A 28 -8.93 -26.27 14.45
N LYS A 29 -9.25 -25.33 13.55
CA LYS A 29 -10.61 -24.80 13.37
C LYS A 29 -11.34 -25.73 12.40
N PHE A 30 -12.42 -26.35 12.86
CA PHE A 30 -13.29 -27.31 12.13
C PHE A 30 -12.65 -28.67 11.75
N PRO A 31 -12.61 -29.62 12.69
CA PRO A 31 -12.35 -31.01 12.34
C PRO A 31 -13.58 -31.60 11.62
N GLY A 32 -13.53 -31.71 10.29
CA GLY A 32 -14.53 -32.46 9.53
C GLY A 32 -14.48 -33.97 9.83
N LYS A 33 -15.48 -34.73 9.37
CA LYS A 33 -15.56 -36.21 9.52
C LYS A 33 -14.34 -36.98 8.96
N ASN A 34 -13.49 -36.33 8.17
CA ASN A 34 -12.24 -36.85 7.60
C ASN A 34 -10.99 -36.03 7.98
N ASN A 35 -11.00 -35.27 9.09
CA ASN A 35 -9.92 -34.36 9.56
C ASN A 35 -9.58 -33.15 8.68
N TYR A 36 -10.27 -32.92 7.56
CA TYR A 36 -10.07 -31.72 6.72
C TYR A 36 -10.96 -30.55 7.15
N LEU A 37 -10.43 -29.33 7.06
CA LEU A 37 -11.19 -28.08 7.21
C LEU A 37 -12.02 -27.84 5.95
N VAL A 38 -13.34 -27.70 6.09
CA VAL A 38 -14.27 -27.39 5.00
C VAL A 38 -14.93 -26.04 5.24
N LEU A 39 -14.78 -25.11 4.29
CA LEU A 39 -15.41 -23.80 4.30
C LEU A 39 -16.72 -23.83 3.50
N PRO A 40 -17.89 -23.61 4.12
CA PRO A 40 -19.12 -23.38 3.38
C PRO A 40 -19.06 -22.02 2.70
N LEU A 41 -19.31 -21.98 1.40
CA LEU A 41 -19.36 -20.78 0.57
C LEU A 41 -20.81 -20.50 0.14
N ASN A 42 -21.12 -19.24 -0.13
CA ASN A 42 -22.45 -18.82 -0.60
C ASN A 42 -22.51 -18.71 -2.13
N LYS A 43 -23.64 -18.22 -2.64
CA LYS A 43 -23.93 -18.08 -4.07
C LYS A 43 -22.97 -17.16 -4.85
N LEU A 44 -22.12 -16.38 -4.17
CA LEU A 44 -21.11 -15.57 -4.85
C LEU A 44 -20.02 -16.42 -5.50
N PHE A 45 -19.80 -17.64 -5.00
CA PHE A 45 -18.76 -18.54 -5.46
C PHE A 45 -19.34 -19.69 -6.26
N THR A 46 -18.62 -20.13 -7.30
CA THR A 46 -19.06 -21.29 -8.09
C THR A 46 -19.04 -22.58 -7.26
N VAL A 47 -18.08 -22.70 -6.34
CA VAL A 47 -17.95 -23.83 -5.42
C VAL A 47 -18.65 -23.48 -4.12
N GLN A 48 -19.63 -24.29 -3.69
CA GLN A 48 -20.38 -24.02 -2.45
C GLN A 48 -19.72 -24.60 -1.19
N ARG A 49 -18.75 -25.50 -1.33
CA ARG A 49 -17.97 -26.06 -0.22
C ARG A 49 -16.53 -26.22 -0.66
N LEU A 50 -15.64 -25.49 -0.02
CA LEU A 50 -14.21 -25.51 -0.31
C LEU A 50 -13.48 -26.37 0.73
N ILE A 51 -12.70 -27.33 0.26
CA ILE A 51 -11.77 -28.08 1.11
C ILE A 51 -10.49 -27.25 1.25
N MET A 52 -10.11 -26.92 2.48
CA MET A 52 -8.90 -26.16 2.77
C MET A 52 -7.73 -27.14 2.96
N SER A 53 -7.03 -27.44 1.87
CA SER A 53 -5.77 -28.19 1.92
C SER A 53 -4.67 -27.37 2.60
N GLU A 54 -3.63 -28.05 3.09
CA GLU A 54 -2.43 -27.40 3.63
C GLU A 54 -1.78 -26.49 2.59
N GLU A 55 -1.65 -26.96 1.34
CA GLU A 55 -1.14 -26.17 0.20
C GLU A 55 -1.91 -24.85 0.00
N LEU A 56 -3.25 -24.88 0.08
CA LEU A 56 -4.07 -23.69 -0.08
C LEU A 56 -3.92 -22.73 1.11
N ILE A 57 -3.91 -23.25 2.34
CA ILE A 57 -3.70 -22.45 3.55
C ILE A 57 -2.34 -21.76 3.49
N ASP A 58 -1.29 -22.50 3.17
CA ASP A 58 0.07 -21.98 3.09
C ASP A 58 0.20 -20.91 2.00
N TRP A 59 -0.44 -21.11 0.85
CA TRP A 59 -0.48 -20.11 -0.20
C TRP A 59 -1.17 -18.81 0.26
N ILE A 60 -2.32 -18.92 0.94
CA ILE A 60 -3.05 -17.77 1.48
C ILE A 60 -2.22 -17.05 2.54
N LEU A 61 -1.54 -17.78 3.42
CA LEU A 61 -0.70 -17.20 4.48
C LEU A 61 0.57 -16.56 3.94
N CYS A 62 1.12 -17.06 2.84
CA CYS A 62 2.35 -16.55 2.25
C CYS A 62 2.08 -15.37 1.32
N ASN A 63 1.54 -15.62 0.12
CA ASN A 63 1.30 -14.59 -0.90
C ASN A 63 0.16 -14.99 -1.86
N PRO A 64 -1.10 -14.75 -1.49
CA PRO A 64 -2.24 -15.02 -2.35
C PRO A 64 -2.35 -14.07 -3.54
N PHE A 65 -1.47 -13.06 -3.66
CA PHE A 65 -1.51 -12.05 -4.72
C PHE A 65 -0.56 -12.38 -5.88
N SER A 66 0.34 -13.35 -5.72
CA SER A 66 1.14 -13.90 -6.82
C SER A 66 0.32 -14.86 -7.69
N ARG A 67 0.82 -15.09 -8.92
CA ARG A 67 0.28 -16.15 -9.78
C ARG A 67 0.68 -17.52 -9.21
N TYR A 68 -0.28 -18.44 -9.16
CA TYR A 68 -0.05 -19.84 -8.79
C TYR A 68 -1.01 -20.76 -9.50
N THR A 69 -0.50 -21.92 -9.88
CA THR A 69 -1.28 -22.98 -10.50
C THR A 69 -1.52 -24.06 -9.47
N PHE A 70 -2.73 -24.11 -8.92
CA PHE A 70 -3.14 -25.19 -8.05
C PHE A 70 -3.46 -26.44 -8.85
N LYS A 71 -3.19 -27.62 -8.27
CA LYS A 71 -3.72 -28.88 -8.78
C LYS A 71 -5.23 -28.97 -8.60
N ASP A 72 -5.75 -28.41 -7.50
CA ASP A 72 -7.19 -28.35 -7.24
C ASP A 72 -7.82 -27.14 -7.96
N ALA A 73 -8.64 -27.44 -8.97
CA ALA A 73 -9.39 -26.45 -9.72
C ALA A 73 -10.38 -25.64 -8.85
N SER A 74 -10.85 -26.21 -7.74
CA SER A 74 -11.76 -25.55 -6.80
C SER A 74 -11.06 -24.44 -6.02
N ALA A 75 -9.86 -24.72 -5.52
CA ALA A 75 -9.01 -23.76 -4.82
C ALA A 75 -8.60 -22.58 -5.71
N ALA A 76 -8.11 -22.87 -6.93
CA ALA A 76 -7.76 -21.83 -7.90
C ALA A 76 -8.96 -20.94 -8.23
N ARG A 77 -10.12 -21.55 -8.46
CA ARG A 77 -11.36 -20.82 -8.77
C ARG A 77 -11.80 -19.94 -7.62
N PHE A 78 -11.85 -20.47 -6.39
CA PHE A 78 -12.22 -19.70 -5.21
C PHE A 78 -11.34 -18.47 -5.02
N LEU A 79 -10.01 -18.60 -5.14
CA LEU A 79 -9.10 -17.47 -4.98
C LEU A 79 -9.29 -16.42 -6.06
N ASN A 80 -9.50 -16.83 -7.32
CA ASN A 80 -9.78 -15.90 -8.40
C ASN A 80 -11.10 -15.15 -8.19
N GLU A 81 -12.16 -15.86 -7.79
CA GLU A 81 -13.47 -15.26 -7.45
C GLU A 81 -13.35 -14.30 -6.27
N TYR A 82 -12.66 -14.70 -5.18
CA TYR A 82 -12.44 -13.84 -4.02
C TYR A 82 -11.65 -12.59 -4.39
N GLN A 83 -10.62 -12.69 -5.23
CA GLN A 83 -9.86 -11.54 -5.72
C GLN A 83 -10.71 -10.61 -6.59
N ALA A 84 -11.55 -11.15 -7.48
CA ALA A 84 -12.44 -10.36 -8.32
C ALA A 84 -13.47 -9.60 -7.48
N ILE A 85 -14.09 -10.26 -6.50
CA ILE A 85 -15.03 -9.63 -5.55
C ILE A 85 -14.32 -8.56 -4.71
N LYS A 86 -13.14 -8.86 -4.16
CA LYS A 86 -12.32 -7.88 -3.43
C LYS A 86 -12.06 -6.64 -4.28
N THR A 87 -11.57 -6.82 -5.52
CA THR A 87 -11.28 -5.70 -6.41
C THR A 87 -12.53 -4.88 -6.70
N PHE A 88 -13.67 -5.52 -6.98
CA PHE A 88 -14.94 -4.82 -7.16
C PHE A 88 -15.36 -4.03 -5.91
N LEU A 89 -15.28 -4.64 -4.72
CA LEU A 89 -15.69 -4.02 -3.46
C LEU A 89 -14.78 -2.88 -3.01
N LEU A 90 -13.51 -2.83 -3.43
CA LEU A 90 -12.64 -1.68 -3.17
C LEU A 90 -13.08 -0.41 -3.92
N HIS A 91 -14.02 -0.52 -4.87
CA HIS A 91 -14.53 0.61 -5.66
C HIS A 91 -15.99 0.92 -5.29
N GLY A 92 -16.26 1.03 -3.98
CA GLY A 92 -17.58 1.40 -3.45
C GLY A 92 -17.81 2.91 -3.40
N GLU A 93 -18.89 3.32 -2.72
CA GLU A 93 -19.30 4.74 -2.62
C GLU A 93 -18.19 5.64 -2.10
N GLU A 94 -17.45 5.22 -1.05
CA GLU A 94 -16.33 6.00 -0.50
C GLU A 94 -15.27 6.35 -1.55
N TYR A 95 -14.96 5.41 -2.44
CA TYR A 95 -13.98 5.62 -3.52
C TYR A 95 -14.54 6.55 -4.60
N TYR A 96 -15.82 6.41 -4.97
CA TYR A 96 -16.44 7.30 -5.96
C TYR A 96 -16.56 8.73 -5.43
N ASP A 97 -16.95 8.89 -4.17
CA ASP A 97 -16.98 10.19 -3.49
C ASP A 97 -15.60 10.82 -3.44
N PHE A 98 -14.57 10.01 -3.20
CA PHE A 98 -13.18 10.45 -3.30
C PHE A 98 -12.85 10.95 -4.72
N LEU A 99 -13.17 10.18 -5.76
CA LEU A 99 -12.92 10.58 -7.16
C LEU A 99 -13.66 11.87 -7.54
N LYS A 100 -14.93 12.03 -7.14
CA LYS A 100 -15.74 13.23 -7.39
C LYS A 100 -15.16 14.49 -6.73
N LYS A 101 -14.58 14.35 -5.53
CA LYS A 101 -13.90 15.45 -4.82
C LYS A 101 -12.57 15.83 -5.48
N MET A 102 -11.89 14.87 -6.08
CA MET A 102 -10.59 15.04 -6.74
C MET A 102 -10.70 15.69 -8.14
N LYS A 103 -11.51 16.75 -8.30
CA LYS A 103 -11.72 17.51 -9.56
C LYS A 103 -10.45 17.95 -10.31
N TYR A 104 -9.26 17.75 -9.72
CA TYR A 104 -7.92 18.01 -10.24
C TYR A 104 -7.32 16.93 -11.18
N TYR A 105 -7.92 15.74 -11.33
CA TYR A 105 -7.44 14.72 -12.29
C TYR A 105 -7.90 14.90 -13.74
N LYS A 106 -8.65 15.98 -13.99
CA LYS A 106 -9.19 16.40 -15.29
C LYS A 106 -8.08 16.97 -16.19
N GLY A 107 -7.02 16.20 -16.43
CA GLY A 107 -5.93 16.55 -17.35
C GLY A 107 -6.32 16.46 -18.83
N ASP A 108 -7.41 15.76 -19.15
CA ASP A 108 -7.96 15.58 -20.52
C ASP A 108 -9.36 16.15 -20.70
N ILE A 109 -9.83 16.92 -19.71
CA ILE A 109 -11.17 17.52 -19.69
C ILE A 109 -10.89 19.01 -19.53
N ASP A 110 -11.11 19.77 -20.60
CA ASP A 110 -10.89 21.22 -20.59
C ASP A 110 -11.66 21.83 -19.41
N GLN A 111 -11.20 22.93 -18.83
CA GLN A 111 -11.92 23.57 -17.72
C GLN A 111 -13.35 24.02 -18.12
N ASN A 112 -13.65 23.99 -19.42
CA ASN A 112 -14.94 24.21 -20.05
C ASN A 112 -15.84 22.95 -20.15
N ASP A 113 -15.29 21.75 -19.95
CA ASP A 113 -16.04 20.50 -20.02
C ASP A 113 -16.76 20.26 -18.69
N GLY A 114 -18.09 20.42 -18.76
CA GLY A 114 -19.00 20.40 -17.62
C GLY A 114 -19.18 19.01 -16.95
N PRO A 115 -20.34 18.78 -16.30
CA PRO A 115 -20.69 17.52 -15.63
C PRO A 115 -20.51 16.25 -16.48
N ASP A 116 -20.54 16.37 -17.80
CA ASP A 116 -20.50 15.26 -18.75
C ASP A 116 -19.19 14.46 -18.72
N ALA A 117 -18.06 15.12 -18.55
CA ALA A 117 -16.76 14.45 -18.64
C ALA A 117 -16.40 13.69 -17.34
N GLU A 118 -16.86 14.19 -16.19
CA GLU A 118 -16.81 13.47 -14.92
C GLU A 118 -17.68 12.20 -14.98
N ASN A 119 -18.90 12.34 -15.51
CA ASN A 119 -19.79 11.22 -15.74
C ASN A 119 -19.18 10.18 -16.69
N GLN A 120 -18.46 10.62 -17.74
CA GLN A 120 -17.73 9.72 -18.65
C GLN A 120 -16.58 8.96 -17.96
N TYR A 121 -15.80 9.62 -17.10
CA TYR A 121 -14.74 8.96 -16.35
C TYR A 121 -15.31 7.91 -15.38
N LEU A 122 -16.31 8.28 -14.57
CA LEU A 122 -16.96 7.35 -13.64
C LEU A 122 -17.69 6.22 -14.38
N TYR A 123 -18.24 6.49 -15.56
CA TYR A 123 -18.77 5.46 -16.47
C TYR A 123 -17.67 4.49 -16.93
N ALA A 124 -16.51 5.00 -17.36
CA ALA A 124 -15.38 4.16 -17.77
C ALA A 124 -14.86 3.27 -16.63
N VAL A 125 -14.79 3.82 -15.42
CA VAL A 125 -14.45 3.07 -14.19
C VAL A 125 -15.46 1.94 -13.95
N ARG A 126 -16.77 2.25 -13.90
CA ARG A 126 -17.84 1.24 -13.73
C ARG A 126 -17.79 0.16 -14.81
N ARG A 127 -17.65 0.57 -16.07
CA ARG A 127 -17.58 -0.34 -17.23
C ARG A 127 -16.43 -1.33 -17.09
N LYS A 128 -15.23 -0.84 -16.77
CA LYS A 128 -14.06 -1.71 -16.57
C LYS A 128 -14.30 -2.69 -15.42
N LEU A 129 -14.75 -2.20 -14.27
CA LEU A 129 -14.97 -3.03 -13.09
C LEU A 129 -16.03 -4.11 -13.31
N ILE A 130 -17.16 -3.77 -13.94
CA ILE A 130 -18.22 -4.74 -14.25
C ILE A 130 -17.73 -5.78 -15.25
N ASN A 131 -16.98 -5.38 -16.28
CA ASN A 131 -16.42 -6.32 -17.25
C ASN A 131 -15.43 -7.29 -16.59
N ASP A 132 -14.50 -6.76 -15.78
CA ASP A 132 -13.51 -7.58 -15.07
C ASP A 132 -14.22 -8.53 -14.08
N PHE A 133 -15.20 -8.03 -13.32
CA PHE A 133 -15.98 -8.82 -12.37
C PHE A 133 -16.81 -9.93 -13.05
N SER A 134 -17.57 -9.60 -14.10
CA SER A 134 -18.43 -10.56 -14.82
C SER A 134 -17.64 -11.61 -15.62
N SER A 135 -16.38 -11.33 -15.96
CA SER A 135 -15.50 -12.33 -16.59
C SER A 135 -15.15 -13.50 -15.66
N VAL A 136 -15.24 -13.28 -14.33
CA VAL A 136 -14.89 -14.27 -13.30
C VAL A 136 -16.13 -14.77 -12.56
N ILE A 137 -17.02 -13.86 -12.19
CA ILE A 137 -18.19 -14.12 -11.35
C ILE A 137 -19.42 -14.41 -12.22
N LYS A 138 -20.01 -15.59 -12.03
CA LYS A 138 -21.20 -16.06 -12.78
C LYS A 138 -22.52 -15.53 -12.20
N LEU A 139 -22.60 -14.23 -11.97
CA LEU A 139 -23.83 -13.57 -11.52
C LEU A 139 -24.41 -12.72 -12.65
N SER A 140 -25.74 -12.61 -12.67
CA SER A 140 -26.42 -11.68 -13.57
C SER A 140 -26.11 -10.25 -13.15
N ILE A 141 -25.64 -9.45 -14.10
CA ILE A 141 -25.40 -8.02 -13.90
C ILE A 141 -26.72 -7.28 -14.20
N PRO A 142 -27.20 -6.41 -13.30
CA PRO A 142 -28.40 -5.62 -13.56
C PRO A 142 -28.26 -4.76 -14.82
N GLU A 143 -29.33 -4.69 -15.61
CA GLU A 143 -29.39 -3.79 -16.76
C GLU A 143 -29.19 -2.35 -16.30
N GLY A 144 -28.33 -1.61 -16.99
CA GLY A 144 -27.99 -0.23 -16.64
C GLY A 144 -26.94 -0.06 -15.53
N ALA A 145 -26.40 -1.13 -14.92
CA ALA A 145 -25.39 -1.01 -13.86
C ALA A 145 -24.09 -0.29 -14.29
N ILE A 146 -23.79 -0.25 -15.60
CA ILE A 146 -22.66 0.52 -16.13
C ILE A 146 -23.03 2.00 -16.32
N SER A 147 -24.24 2.29 -16.79
CA SER A 147 -24.69 3.64 -17.14
C SER A 147 -25.22 4.43 -15.94
N ASP A 148 -25.91 3.78 -15.01
CA ASP A 148 -26.61 4.40 -13.88
C ASP A 148 -25.89 4.10 -12.56
N GLU A 149 -25.59 5.16 -11.80
CA GLU A 149 -24.81 5.08 -10.56
C GLU A 149 -25.62 4.44 -9.42
N SER A 150 -26.92 4.72 -9.36
CA SER A 150 -27.80 4.15 -8.36
C SER A 150 -27.99 2.65 -8.59
N ILE A 151 -28.11 2.22 -9.85
CA ILE A 151 -28.17 0.79 -10.19
C ILE A 151 -26.85 0.10 -9.84
N TYR A 152 -25.71 0.73 -10.13
CA TYR A 152 -24.39 0.22 -9.73
C TYR A 152 -24.29 -0.01 -8.22
N PHE A 153 -24.65 1.00 -7.41
CA PHE A 153 -24.51 0.88 -5.95
C PHE A 153 -25.54 -0.06 -5.33
N ASN A 154 -26.75 -0.15 -5.87
CA ASN A 154 -27.69 -1.20 -5.46
C ASN A 154 -27.15 -2.62 -5.73
N PHE A 155 -26.45 -2.83 -6.86
CA PHE A 155 -25.76 -4.09 -7.13
C PHE A 155 -24.58 -4.29 -6.17
N TYR A 156 -23.77 -3.26 -5.97
CA TYR A 156 -22.65 -3.28 -5.04
C TYR A 156 -23.08 -3.71 -3.63
N SER A 157 -24.12 -3.08 -3.06
CA SER A 157 -24.59 -3.37 -1.71
C SER A 157 -25.07 -4.82 -1.55
N GLN A 158 -25.65 -5.41 -2.60
CA GLN A 158 -26.03 -6.82 -2.59
C GLN A 158 -24.80 -7.73 -2.53
N ILE A 159 -23.77 -7.45 -3.35
CA ILE A 159 -22.51 -8.19 -3.33
C ILE A 159 -21.80 -8.03 -1.98
N ASP A 160 -21.73 -6.80 -1.45
CA ASP A 160 -21.08 -6.53 -0.16
C ASP A 160 -21.77 -7.26 1.00
N ALA A 161 -23.11 -7.24 1.05
CA ALA A 161 -23.87 -7.96 2.09
C ALA A 161 -23.61 -9.48 2.05
N GLU A 162 -23.63 -10.07 0.85
CA GLU A 162 -23.34 -11.49 0.66
C GLU A 162 -21.87 -11.82 0.98
N PHE A 163 -20.94 -10.94 0.61
CA PHE A 163 -19.51 -11.11 0.88
C PHE A 163 -19.19 -10.96 2.38
N ALA A 164 -19.85 -10.03 3.06
CA ALA A 164 -19.77 -9.87 4.50
C ALA A 164 -20.28 -11.11 5.24
N ALA A 165 -21.36 -11.74 4.75
CA ALA A 165 -21.91 -12.95 5.35
C ALA A 165 -20.90 -14.12 5.31
N ILE A 166 -20.23 -14.34 4.17
CA ILE A 166 -19.18 -15.37 4.08
C ILE A 166 -17.94 -15.00 4.88
N ASN A 167 -17.56 -13.72 4.91
CA ASN A 167 -16.39 -13.26 5.66
C ASN A 167 -16.54 -13.41 7.17
N LYS A 168 -17.76 -13.45 7.71
CA LYS A 168 -18.00 -13.85 9.11
C LYS A 168 -17.51 -15.28 9.39
N VAL A 169 -17.65 -16.20 8.44
CA VAL A 169 -17.16 -17.59 8.56
C VAL A 169 -15.64 -17.63 8.36
N ILE A 170 -15.13 -16.99 7.31
CA ILE A 170 -13.70 -16.94 7.02
C ILE A 170 -12.92 -16.31 8.18
N GLY A 171 -13.43 -15.25 8.81
CA GLY A 171 -12.82 -14.59 9.97
C GLY A 171 -12.80 -15.41 11.26
N GLN A 172 -13.54 -16.52 11.35
CA GLN A 172 -13.38 -17.48 12.45
C GLN A 172 -12.15 -18.37 12.26
N VAL A 173 -11.72 -18.52 11.01
CA VAL A 173 -10.60 -19.37 10.58
C VAL A 173 -9.32 -18.55 10.50
N PHE A 174 -9.29 -17.50 9.69
CA PHE A 174 -8.13 -16.63 9.49
C PHE A 174 -8.20 -15.43 10.43
N ARG A 175 -7.26 -15.37 11.40
CA ARG A 175 -7.27 -14.36 12.46
C ARG A 175 -5.90 -13.75 12.67
N TYR A 176 -5.83 -12.42 12.64
CA TYR A 176 -4.62 -11.68 13.01
C TYR A 176 -4.17 -11.98 14.44
N SER A 177 -5.12 -12.26 15.35
CA SER A 177 -4.85 -12.62 16.75
C SER A 177 -4.02 -13.89 16.92
N TYR A 178 -3.75 -14.66 15.85
CA TYR A 178 -2.82 -15.78 15.88
C TYR A 178 -1.35 -15.35 15.89
N ILE A 179 -1.06 -14.11 15.51
CA ILE A 179 0.28 -13.52 15.51
C ILE A 179 0.56 -13.00 16.92
N SER A 180 1.54 -13.61 17.59
CA SER A 180 1.98 -13.14 18.90
C SER A 180 2.80 -11.85 18.77
N GLU A 181 3.04 -11.16 19.88
CA GLU A 181 3.85 -9.94 19.88
C GLU A 181 5.29 -10.21 19.42
N GLU A 182 5.85 -11.35 19.80
CA GLU A 182 7.18 -11.82 19.37
C GLU A 182 7.21 -12.09 17.87
N LEU A 183 6.21 -12.81 17.35
CA LEU A 183 6.13 -13.08 15.91
C LEU A 183 5.91 -11.81 15.10
N ARG A 184 5.07 -10.88 15.59
CA ARG A 184 4.87 -9.55 15.01
C ARG A 184 6.19 -8.79 14.94
N PHE A 185 6.98 -8.82 16.02
CA PHE A 185 8.29 -8.19 16.04
C PHE A 185 9.24 -8.82 15.02
N THR A 186 9.30 -10.15 14.94
CA THR A 186 10.14 -10.84 13.94
C THR A 186 9.72 -10.51 12.51
N ILE A 187 8.42 -10.42 12.20
CA ILE A 187 7.94 -9.96 10.89
C ILE A 187 8.49 -8.56 10.57
N LEU A 188 8.37 -7.61 11.51
CA LEU A 188 8.88 -6.25 11.34
C LEU A 188 10.42 -6.17 11.25
N GLU A 189 11.13 -7.09 11.90
CA GLU A 189 12.58 -7.25 11.73
C GLU A 189 12.93 -7.69 10.31
N LYS A 190 12.23 -8.69 9.79
CA LYS A 190 12.48 -9.28 8.48
C LYS A 190 12.05 -8.38 7.31
N ILE A 191 11.01 -7.55 7.48
CA ILE A 191 10.66 -6.52 6.48
C ILE A 191 11.75 -5.42 6.43
N ASN A 192 12.44 -5.18 7.54
CA ASN A 192 13.61 -4.29 7.64
C ASN A 192 13.40 -2.86 7.10
N VAL A 193 12.28 -2.24 7.48
CA VAL A 193 11.97 -0.83 7.20
C VAL A 193 11.92 -0.07 8.51
N THR A 194 12.54 1.11 8.58
CA THR A 194 12.51 1.99 9.76
C THR A 194 11.78 3.30 9.52
N VAL A 195 11.36 3.58 8.29
CA VAL A 195 10.55 4.76 7.93
C VAL A 195 9.23 4.34 7.32
N CYS A 196 8.12 4.95 7.77
CA CYS A 196 6.80 4.60 7.26
C CYS A 196 6.72 4.76 5.73
N PRO A 197 6.39 3.70 4.98
CA PRO A 197 6.35 3.74 3.51
C PRO A 197 5.17 4.55 2.97
N TYR A 198 4.08 4.69 3.72
CA TYR A 198 2.93 5.49 3.29
C TYR A 198 3.27 6.97 3.18
N CYS A 199 3.94 7.52 4.20
CA CYS A 199 4.18 8.97 4.30
C CYS A 199 5.65 9.37 4.21
N ASN A 200 6.61 8.44 4.15
CA ASN A 200 8.05 8.69 4.18
C ASN A 200 8.50 9.81 5.16
N ARG A 201 7.83 9.98 6.31
CA ARG A 201 8.04 11.11 7.23
C ARG A 201 8.33 10.69 8.66
N GLN A 202 7.88 9.51 9.07
CA GLN A 202 7.90 9.08 10.47
C GLN A 202 8.75 7.83 10.64
N TRP A 203 9.63 7.87 11.65
CA TRP A 203 10.31 6.70 12.16
C TRP A 203 9.30 5.67 12.70
N ILE A 204 9.59 4.40 12.47
CA ILE A 204 8.81 3.25 12.91
C ILE A 204 9.75 2.24 13.59
N ASP A 205 10.52 2.75 14.54
CA ASP A 205 11.64 2.06 15.17
C ASP A 205 11.26 0.81 15.97
N LYS A 206 12.31 0.05 16.26
CA LYS A 206 12.33 -1.14 17.11
C LYS A 206 13.36 -0.90 18.20
N TYR A 207 13.03 -1.22 19.45
CA TYR A 207 13.94 -1.05 20.58
C TYR A 207 13.66 -2.07 21.69
N LYS A 208 14.63 -2.24 22.60
CA LYS A 208 14.45 -3.07 23.81
C LYS A 208 14.01 -2.22 24.98
N ASN A 209 12.85 -2.51 25.55
CA ASN A 209 12.36 -1.80 26.71
C ASN A 209 13.03 -2.34 27.99
N ARG A 210 14.04 -1.61 28.47
CA ARG A 210 14.78 -1.98 29.69
C ARG A 210 13.92 -1.96 30.96
N LYS A 211 12.85 -1.14 31.02
CA LYS A 211 11.94 -1.07 32.17
C LYS A 211 10.96 -2.25 32.22
N ARG A 212 10.68 -2.89 31.08
CA ARG A 212 9.80 -4.08 30.96
C ARG A 212 10.65 -5.31 30.58
N THR A 213 11.56 -5.70 31.47
CA THR A 213 12.35 -6.95 31.38
C THR A 213 13.15 -7.14 30.08
N GLY A 214 13.54 -6.06 29.38
CA GLY A 214 14.27 -6.16 28.12
C GLY A 214 13.43 -6.61 26.92
N LYS A 215 12.09 -6.56 27.04
CA LYS A 215 11.17 -6.97 25.97
C LYS A 215 11.39 -6.15 24.70
N ASN A 216 11.37 -6.83 23.56
CA ASN A 216 11.37 -6.20 22.24
C ASN A 216 10.08 -5.40 22.05
N VAL A 217 10.21 -4.12 21.72
CA VAL A 217 9.10 -3.20 21.44
C VAL A 217 9.30 -2.62 20.05
N SER A 218 8.20 -2.46 19.32
CA SER A 218 8.19 -1.71 18.07
C SER A 218 7.09 -0.67 18.11
N ILE A 219 7.43 0.58 17.76
CA ILE A 219 6.46 1.66 17.57
C ILE A 219 5.75 1.54 16.21
N ALA A 220 6.28 0.72 15.30
CA ALA A 220 5.63 0.40 14.04
C ALA A 220 4.30 -0.32 14.30
N GLN A 221 3.28 0.08 13.56
CA GLN A 221 2.10 -0.74 13.33
C GLN A 221 2.41 -1.78 12.26
N LEU A 222 1.79 -2.96 12.36
CA LEU A 222 1.79 -3.95 11.29
C LEU A 222 0.42 -3.87 10.63
N ASP A 223 0.31 -2.98 9.65
CA ASP A 223 -0.94 -2.71 8.93
C ASP A 223 -1.22 -3.80 7.89
N HIS A 224 -2.49 -3.93 7.51
CA HIS A 224 -2.97 -4.77 6.43
C HIS A 224 -3.32 -3.90 5.22
N ILE A 225 -2.72 -4.12 4.06
CA ILE A 225 -3.12 -3.42 2.82
C ILE A 225 -4.62 -3.59 2.59
N TYR A 226 -5.09 -4.83 2.72
CA TYR A 226 -6.50 -5.19 2.75
C TYR A 226 -6.91 -5.47 4.19
N SER A 227 -7.71 -4.57 4.78
CA SER A 227 -8.12 -4.64 6.18
C SER A 227 -8.68 -6.01 6.57
N GLN A 228 -8.25 -6.53 7.72
CA GLN A 228 -8.79 -7.77 8.27
C GLN A 228 -10.30 -7.71 8.59
N SER A 229 -10.88 -6.52 8.84
CA SER A 229 -12.32 -6.38 9.11
C SER A 229 -13.17 -6.62 7.87
N LYS A 230 -12.62 -6.31 6.68
CA LYS A 230 -13.29 -6.41 5.39
C LYS A 230 -12.88 -7.64 4.60
N PHE A 231 -11.60 -8.05 4.71
CA PHE A 231 -11.00 -9.15 3.96
C PHE A 231 -10.27 -10.13 4.90
N PRO A 232 -10.99 -10.81 5.81
CA PRO A 232 -10.38 -11.66 6.84
C PRO A 232 -9.56 -12.82 6.28
N LEU A 233 -9.81 -13.26 5.04
CA LEU A 233 -8.96 -14.26 4.35
C LEU A 233 -7.47 -13.87 4.39
N TYR A 234 -7.18 -12.56 4.35
CA TYR A 234 -5.83 -12.03 4.34
C TYR A 234 -5.33 -11.53 5.70
N ALA A 235 -6.09 -11.80 6.78
CA ALA A 235 -5.79 -11.25 8.11
C ALA A 235 -4.44 -11.71 8.68
N ALA A 236 -3.94 -12.87 8.24
CA ALA A 236 -2.67 -13.45 8.65
C ALA A 236 -1.70 -13.66 7.47
N THR A 237 -1.91 -12.95 6.35
CA THR A 237 -1.08 -13.09 5.14
C THR A 237 0.17 -12.22 5.23
N LEU A 238 1.35 -12.82 5.09
CA LEU A 238 2.64 -12.10 5.12
C LEU A 238 2.71 -10.99 4.07
N ALA A 239 2.32 -11.31 2.83
CA ALA A 239 2.26 -10.37 1.71
C ALA A 239 1.23 -9.23 1.89
N ASN A 240 0.31 -9.34 2.85
CA ASN A 240 -0.68 -8.30 3.16
C ASN A 240 -0.16 -7.30 4.21
N PHE A 241 0.95 -7.59 4.88
CA PHE A 241 1.47 -6.75 5.95
C PHE A 241 2.34 -5.61 5.45
N VAL A 242 2.13 -4.41 5.99
CA VAL A 242 2.97 -3.23 5.72
C VAL A 242 3.34 -2.57 7.05
N PRO A 243 4.64 -2.39 7.33
CA PRO A 243 5.06 -1.66 8.51
C PRO A 243 4.68 -0.19 8.33
N SER A 244 4.05 0.45 9.32
CA SER A 244 3.53 1.81 9.17
C SER A 244 3.52 2.59 10.46
N CYS A 245 3.43 3.92 10.38
CA CYS A 245 3.21 4.75 11.55
C CYS A 245 1.73 4.72 11.95
N ALA A 246 1.45 4.97 13.23
CA ALA A 246 0.08 4.96 13.75
C ALA A 246 -0.83 5.97 13.05
N HIS A 247 -0.33 7.15 12.67
CA HIS A 247 -1.13 8.15 11.98
C HIS A 247 -1.62 7.67 10.60
N CYS A 248 -0.73 7.10 9.78
CA CYS A 248 -1.12 6.60 8.46
C CYS A 248 -2.07 5.41 8.56
N ASN A 249 -1.76 4.44 9.43
CA ASN A 249 -2.58 3.24 9.58
C ASN A 249 -3.92 3.53 10.28
N MET A 250 -3.89 4.09 11.48
CA MET A 250 -5.07 4.14 12.35
C MET A 250 -5.97 5.34 12.09
N ILE A 251 -5.43 6.44 11.55
CA ILE A 251 -6.19 7.68 11.37
C ILE A 251 -6.61 7.87 9.90
N ILE A 252 -5.67 7.74 8.96
CA ILE A 252 -5.95 8.05 7.55
C ILE A 252 -6.48 6.82 6.80
N LYS A 253 -5.75 5.71 6.83
CA LYS A 253 -6.11 4.49 6.08
C LYS A 253 -7.24 3.71 6.74
N ASN A 254 -7.10 3.42 8.04
CA ASN A 254 -8.02 2.61 8.84
C ASN A 254 -8.48 1.35 8.09
N ASP A 255 -9.78 1.04 8.13
CA ASP A 255 -10.41 -0.05 7.40
C ASP A 255 -11.25 0.40 6.20
N HIS A 256 -10.96 1.59 5.67
CA HIS A 256 -11.60 2.13 4.47
C HIS A 256 -11.38 1.24 3.24
N MET A 257 -12.42 1.16 2.41
CA MET A 257 -12.40 0.39 1.17
C MET A 257 -11.83 1.25 0.04
N PHE A 258 -10.50 1.18 -0.14
CA PHE A 258 -9.80 1.96 -1.16
C PHE A 258 -8.80 1.08 -1.94
N PRO A 259 -8.71 1.21 -3.28
CA PRO A 259 -7.83 0.38 -4.10
C PRO A 259 -6.38 0.89 -4.04
N PHE A 260 -5.71 0.71 -2.90
CA PHE A 260 -4.32 1.11 -2.71
C PHE A 260 -3.37 0.36 -3.66
N ASN A 261 -2.32 1.04 -4.12
CA ASN A 261 -1.25 0.39 -4.87
C ASN A 261 -0.53 -0.61 -3.97
N TYR A 262 -0.21 -1.77 -4.52
CA TYR A 262 0.51 -2.80 -3.80
C TYR A 262 1.99 -2.38 -3.58
N PRO A 263 2.52 -2.42 -2.34
CA PRO A 263 3.87 -1.93 -2.04
C PRO A 263 4.99 -2.89 -2.44
N TYR A 264 4.68 -4.17 -2.67
CA TYR A 264 5.64 -5.24 -2.98
C TYR A 264 5.61 -5.64 -4.46
N ASP A 265 5.25 -4.73 -5.37
CA ASP A 265 5.10 -5.00 -6.80
C ASP A 265 6.43 -4.98 -7.60
N GLY A 266 7.56 -4.78 -6.91
CA GLY A 266 8.90 -4.79 -7.51
C GLY A 266 9.23 -3.58 -8.38
N LYS A 267 8.35 -2.57 -8.43
CA LYS A 267 8.63 -1.32 -9.13
C LYS A 267 9.64 -0.47 -8.35
N SER A 268 10.48 0.28 -9.06
CA SER A 268 11.45 1.19 -8.46
C SER A 268 10.77 2.43 -7.86
N ASN A 269 11.42 3.08 -6.89
CA ASN A 269 10.93 4.34 -6.31
C ASN A 269 11.39 5.60 -7.09
N LYS A 270 11.86 5.44 -8.32
CA LYS A 270 12.41 6.53 -9.16
C LYS A 270 11.36 7.54 -9.62
N ASP A 271 10.12 7.11 -9.76
CA ASP A 271 9.05 8.01 -10.19
C ASP A 271 8.87 9.13 -9.17
N LYS A 272 8.94 10.38 -9.64
CA LYS A 272 8.80 11.55 -8.76
C LYS A 272 7.40 11.63 -8.19
N ILE A 273 7.33 11.91 -6.89
CA ILE A 273 6.09 12.16 -6.16
C ILE A 273 5.94 13.65 -5.89
N PHE A 274 7.02 14.30 -5.43
CA PHE A 274 6.99 15.69 -5.03
C PHE A 274 7.55 16.62 -6.11
N THR A 275 6.97 17.80 -6.18
CA THR A 275 7.49 18.95 -6.89
C THR A 275 7.28 20.19 -6.03
N TYR A 276 7.70 21.35 -6.53
CA TYR A 276 7.55 22.60 -5.82
C TYR A 276 7.14 23.72 -6.77
N LYS A 277 6.49 24.73 -6.18
CA LYS A 277 6.16 25.99 -6.85
C LYS A 277 6.87 27.12 -6.14
N VAL A 278 7.44 27.99 -6.96
CA VAL A 278 8.04 29.26 -6.57
C VAL A 278 7.15 30.39 -7.06
N ASN A 279 6.94 31.40 -6.23
CA ASN A 279 6.06 32.54 -6.52
C ASN A 279 6.86 33.72 -7.09
N LYS A 280 8.15 33.83 -6.75
CA LYS A 280 9.07 34.88 -7.19
C LYS A 280 10.42 34.30 -7.59
N ILE A 281 11.17 35.04 -8.41
CA ILE A 281 12.53 34.63 -8.82
C ILE A 281 13.44 34.53 -7.60
N GLU A 282 13.26 35.40 -6.59
CA GLU A 282 13.98 35.35 -5.32
C GLU A 282 13.76 34.03 -4.54
N ASP A 283 12.68 33.30 -4.81
CA ASP A 283 12.35 32.04 -4.13
C ASP A 283 13.27 30.90 -4.59
N PHE A 284 13.77 30.95 -5.84
CA PHE A 284 14.87 30.07 -6.27
C PHE A 284 16.12 30.25 -5.42
N TYR A 285 16.24 31.39 -4.72
CA TYR A 285 17.37 31.71 -3.88
C TYR A 285 17.18 31.30 -2.40
N GLY A 286 16.10 30.58 -2.04
CA GLY A 286 15.90 30.04 -0.69
C GLY A 286 15.48 31.08 0.35
N LYS A 287 14.95 32.23 -0.08
CA LYS A 287 14.62 33.38 0.79
C LYS A 287 13.12 33.61 1.05
N SER A 288 12.21 32.79 0.51
CA SER A 288 10.75 32.96 0.68
C SER A 288 9.91 31.72 0.35
N ASP A 289 8.59 31.82 0.61
CA ASP A 289 7.54 30.79 0.66
C ASP A 289 7.48 29.82 -0.54
N VAL A 290 8.21 28.70 -0.45
CA VAL A 290 8.06 27.56 -1.37
C VAL A 290 6.80 26.78 -1.01
N THR A 291 6.00 26.43 -2.02
CA THR A 291 4.86 25.52 -1.84
C THR A 291 5.21 24.15 -2.41
N ILE A 292 5.04 23.10 -1.62
CA ILE A 292 5.24 21.71 -2.07
C ILE A 292 3.97 21.26 -2.80
N ASP A 293 4.14 20.66 -3.97
CA ASP A 293 3.06 20.08 -4.76
C ASP A 293 3.37 18.62 -5.11
N LEU A 294 2.40 17.93 -5.71
CA LEU A 294 2.58 16.57 -6.20
C LEU A 294 2.74 16.56 -7.72
N VAL A 295 3.60 15.69 -8.23
CA VAL A 295 3.73 15.44 -9.67
C VAL A 295 2.47 14.75 -10.16
N GLN A 296 1.90 15.22 -11.27
CA GLN A 296 0.72 14.59 -11.84
C GLN A 296 1.06 13.25 -12.49
N SER A 297 0.56 12.15 -11.92
CA SER A 297 0.62 10.81 -12.51
C SER A 297 -0.74 10.12 -12.40
N HIS A 298 -1.16 9.42 -13.45
CA HIS A 298 -2.45 8.70 -13.40
C HIS A 298 -2.37 7.54 -12.39
N GLY A 299 -3.35 7.46 -11.47
CA GLY A 299 -3.50 6.36 -10.52
C GLY A 299 -2.71 6.49 -9.21
N GLU A 300 -1.40 6.74 -9.25
CA GLU A 300 -0.57 6.82 -8.02
C GLU A 300 -0.92 8.01 -7.13
N LEU A 301 -1.25 9.09 -7.82
CA LEU A 301 -1.55 10.39 -7.27
C LEU A 301 -2.84 10.26 -6.41
N GLN A 302 -3.81 9.38 -6.79
CA GLN A 302 -5.03 9.13 -6.00
C GLN A 302 -4.68 8.63 -4.59
N GLN A 303 -3.68 7.76 -4.48
CA GLN A 303 -3.23 7.30 -3.18
C GLN A 303 -2.52 8.41 -2.39
N HIS A 304 -1.70 9.23 -3.04
CA HIS A 304 -1.00 10.31 -2.35
C HIS A 304 -1.97 11.37 -1.82
N ASP A 305 -3.02 11.68 -2.58
CA ASP A 305 -4.08 12.57 -2.14
C ASP A 305 -4.92 11.93 -1.03
N TYR A 306 -5.21 10.62 -1.10
CA TYR A 306 -5.86 9.89 -0.01
C TYR A 306 -5.09 10.03 1.30
N PHE A 307 -3.75 9.94 1.24
CA PHE A 307 -2.88 10.15 2.40
C PHE A 307 -2.65 11.63 2.76
N ASN A 308 -3.32 12.57 2.08
CA ASN A 308 -3.16 14.02 2.25
C ASN A 308 -1.70 14.49 2.15
N LEU A 309 -0.88 13.82 1.32
CA LEU A 309 0.56 14.06 1.29
C LEU A 309 0.87 15.52 0.96
N LYS A 310 0.19 16.14 -0.02
CA LYS A 310 0.38 17.56 -0.35
C LYS A 310 0.23 18.46 0.87
N SER A 311 -0.88 18.37 1.59
CA SER A 311 -1.16 19.22 2.76
C SER A 311 -0.17 18.97 3.89
N ILE A 312 0.10 17.70 4.21
CA ILE A 312 1.02 17.33 5.29
C ILE A 312 2.44 17.79 4.99
N TYR A 313 2.89 17.62 3.74
CA TYR A 313 4.25 17.95 3.34
C TYR A 313 4.50 19.44 3.25
N ASN A 314 3.50 20.28 2.98
CA ASN A 314 3.67 21.73 3.00
C ASN A 314 4.16 22.27 4.36
N ASN A 315 4.00 21.53 5.46
CA ASN A 315 4.63 21.85 6.75
C ASN A 315 6.17 21.74 6.74
N HIS A 316 6.75 21.22 5.66
CA HIS A 316 8.20 21.10 5.43
C HIS A 316 8.70 22.04 4.34
N ALA A 317 7.95 23.11 4.00
CA ALA A 317 8.35 24.10 3.01
C ALA A 317 9.75 24.70 3.29
N THR A 318 10.07 24.96 4.55
CA THR A 318 11.40 25.46 4.97
C THR A 318 12.53 24.49 4.61
N LEU A 319 12.32 23.18 4.78
CA LEU A 319 13.30 22.17 4.37
C LEU A 319 13.53 22.23 2.85
N VAL A 320 12.48 22.39 2.05
CA VAL A 320 12.63 22.50 0.59
C VAL A 320 13.40 23.77 0.22
N ALA A 321 13.13 24.90 0.87
CA ALA A 321 13.89 26.13 0.64
C ALA A 321 15.40 25.94 0.95
N GLU A 322 15.73 25.27 2.06
CA GLU A 322 17.12 24.93 2.42
C GLU A 322 17.78 23.99 1.39
N LEU A 323 17.05 22.96 0.93
CA LEU A 323 17.54 22.03 -0.09
C LEU A 323 17.86 22.76 -1.40
N LEU A 324 16.99 23.67 -1.84
CA LEU A 324 17.19 24.47 -3.05
C LEU A 324 18.40 25.41 -2.92
N ASP A 325 18.61 26.00 -1.74
CA ASP A 325 19.79 26.83 -1.49
C ASP A 325 21.08 26.01 -1.55
N LYS A 326 21.12 24.86 -0.87
CA LYS A 326 22.27 23.95 -0.90
C LYS A 326 22.50 23.31 -2.27
N LYS A 327 21.44 23.14 -3.08
CA LYS A 327 21.55 22.61 -4.46
C LYS A 327 22.50 23.44 -5.31
N LYS A 328 22.61 24.75 -5.06
CA LYS A 328 23.55 25.65 -5.76
C LYS A 328 25.02 25.32 -5.46
N LEU A 329 25.31 24.71 -4.31
CA LEU A 329 26.65 24.27 -3.94
C LEU A 329 27.02 22.94 -4.60
N ARG A 330 26.05 22.20 -5.15
CA ARG A 330 26.28 20.93 -5.85
C ARG A 330 26.86 21.17 -7.25
N THR A 331 28.09 21.66 -7.29
CA THR A 331 28.84 21.94 -8.53
C THR A 331 30.22 21.30 -8.48
N ASP A 332 30.78 21.00 -9.65
CA ASP A 332 32.14 20.46 -9.77
C ASP A 332 33.19 21.38 -9.14
N SER A 333 32.99 22.70 -9.22
CA SER A 333 33.91 23.68 -8.62
C SER A 333 33.93 23.60 -7.09
N TYR A 334 32.76 23.49 -6.45
CA TYR A 334 32.71 23.32 -4.99
C TYR A 334 33.30 21.99 -4.56
N LYS A 335 33.06 20.92 -5.33
CA LYS A 335 33.67 19.61 -5.13
C LYS A 335 35.21 19.68 -5.18
N GLN A 336 35.78 20.27 -6.23
CA GLN A 336 37.23 20.47 -6.37
C GLN A 336 37.82 21.31 -5.24
N HIS A 337 37.06 22.31 -4.75
CA HIS A 337 37.47 23.12 -3.60
C HIS A 337 37.58 22.26 -2.31
N LEU A 338 36.60 21.40 -2.06
CA LEU A 338 36.65 20.43 -0.95
C LEU A 338 37.83 19.46 -1.11
N GLU A 339 38.07 18.96 -2.32
CA GLU A 339 39.20 18.06 -2.59
C GLU A 339 40.56 18.71 -2.30
N THR A 340 40.68 20.00 -2.60
CA THR A 340 41.89 20.79 -2.31
C THR A 340 42.08 20.99 -0.80
N ILE A 341 41.03 21.34 -0.07
CA ILE A 341 41.11 21.58 1.39
C ILE A 341 41.38 20.29 2.16
N PHE A 342 40.68 19.21 1.81
CA PHE A 342 40.77 17.93 2.53
C PHE A 342 41.86 17.00 1.99
N LEU A 343 42.57 17.40 0.93
CA LEU A 343 43.67 16.65 0.30
C LEU A 343 43.26 15.22 -0.08
N ARG A 344 42.03 15.03 -0.55
CA ARG A 344 41.49 13.74 -1.01
C ARG A 344 40.43 13.94 -2.09
N ALA A 345 40.24 12.94 -2.94
CA ALA A 345 39.11 12.93 -3.88
C ALA A 345 37.77 12.76 -3.14
N TRP A 346 36.71 13.32 -3.72
CA TRP A 346 35.33 13.15 -3.25
C TRP A 346 34.49 12.50 -4.35
N SER A 347 33.55 11.65 -3.98
CA SER A 347 32.51 11.15 -4.88
C SER A 347 31.28 12.07 -4.89
N ASP A 348 30.43 11.95 -5.91
CA ASP A 348 29.17 12.72 -5.95
C ASP A 348 28.25 12.32 -4.78
N GLN A 349 28.24 11.04 -4.42
CA GLN A 349 27.48 10.51 -3.28
C GLN A 349 27.95 11.11 -1.94
N GLU A 350 29.26 11.33 -1.75
CA GLU A 350 29.78 12.00 -0.55
C GLU A 350 29.39 13.49 -0.51
N LEU A 351 29.41 14.15 -1.67
CA LEU A 351 28.96 15.53 -1.78
C LEU A 351 27.45 15.64 -1.49
N ASP A 352 26.65 14.73 -2.03
CA ASP A 352 25.21 14.67 -1.78
C ASP A 352 24.92 14.38 -0.31
N LEU A 353 25.68 13.48 0.31
CA LEU A 353 25.54 13.20 1.73
C LEU A 353 25.86 14.43 2.58
N LEU A 354 26.92 15.17 2.22
CA LEU A 354 27.31 16.41 2.90
C LEU A 354 26.24 17.49 2.77
N LEU A 355 25.69 17.70 1.57
CA LEU A 355 24.74 18.78 1.31
C LEU A 355 23.32 18.44 1.77
N PHE A 356 22.87 17.20 1.54
CA PHE A 356 21.45 16.83 1.63
C PHE A 356 21.17 15.68 2.60
N ASN A 357 22.19 15.16 3.29
CA ASN A 357 22.08 14.06 4.25
C ASN A 357 21.62 12.73 3.63
N THR A 358 21.81 12.56 2.32
CA THR A 358 21.47 11.36 1.55
C THR A 358 22.51 11.13 0.44
N THR A 359 22.78 9.87 0.12
CA THR A 359 23.66 9.49 -1.01
C THR A 359 22.90 9.36 -2.34
N GLY A 360 21.58 9.56 -2.34
CA GLY A 360 20.71 9.27 -3.49
C GLY A 360 20.29 7.80 -3.61
N SER A 361 20.68 6.94 -2.66
CA SER A 361 20.34 5.52 -2.68
C SER A 361 18.85 5.26 -2.40
N GLU A 362 18.20 4.39 -3.19
CA GLU A 362 16.82 3.95 -2.92
C GLU A 362 16.68 3.25 -1.55
N GLU A 363 17.73 2.63 -1.01
CA GLU A 363 17.71 1.99 0.31
C GLU A 363 17.43 3.01 1.43
N GLU A 364 17.86 4.27 1.24
CA GLU A 364 17.64 5.36 2.17
C GLU A 364 16.16 5.78 2.26
N LEU A 365 15.34 5.48 1.25
CA LEU A 365 13.90 5.75 1.28
C LEU A 365 13.17 4.94 2.37
N THR A 366 13.73 3.79 2.76
CA THR A 366 13.17 2.93 3.79
C THR A 366 13.83 3.08 5.15
N SER A 367 14.94 3.84 5.21
CA SER A 367 15.81 3.97 6.38
C SER A 367 16.08 5.40 6.85
N LYS A 368 15.67 6.43 6.09
CA LYS A 368 15.77 7.85 6.46
C LYS A 368 14.47 8.63 6.11
N PRO A 369 13.88 9.38 7.06
CA PRO A 369 12.69 10.18 6.80
C PRO A 369 12.96 11.32 5.82
N LEU A 370 11.91 11.71 5.10
CA LEU A 370 11.87 12.80 4.12
C LEU A 370 12.80 12.61 2.93
N THR A 371 13.52 11.49 2.84
CA THR A 371 14.42 11.18 1.73
C THR A 371 13.73 11.22 0.38
N LYS A 372 12.47 10.77 0.26
CA LYS A 372 11.73 10.85 -1.01
C LYS A 372 11.49 12.29 -1.44
N LEU A 373 11.11 13.15 -0.49
CA LEU A 373 10.99 14.57 -0.77
C LEU A 373 12.32 15.15 -1.20
N THR A 374 13.40 14.84 -0.48
CA THR A 374 14.74 15.29 -0.84
C THR A 374 15.08 14.86 -2.26
N HIS A 375 15.08 13.56 -2.55
CA HIS A 375 15.41 13.01 -3.87
C HIS A 375 14.63 13.69 -5.00
N ASP A 376 13.33 13.86 -4.84
CA ASP A 376 12.47 14.43 -5.87
C ASP A 376 12.76 15.92 -6.16
N ILE A 377 13.09 16.71 -5.12
CA ILE A 377 13.36 18.15 -5.22
C ILE A 377 14.76 18.42 -5.80
N ILE A 378 15.76 17.63 -5.39
CA ILE A 378 17.15 17.84 -5.81
C ILE A 378 17.59 16.97 -6.99
N ASP A 379 16.69 16.17 -7.56
CA ASP A 379 16.93 15.30 -8.73
C ASP A 379 18.01 14.23 -8.47
N LEU A 380 17.88 13.50 -7.35
CA LEU A 380 18.76 12.37 -7.01
C LEU A 380 18.24 11.02 -7.49
#